data_AF-A0A0K1QP97-F1
#
_entry.id   AF-A0A0K1QP97-F1
#
_cell.length_a   1.000
_cell.length_b   1.000
_cell.length_c   1.000
_cell.angle_alpha   90.00
_cell.angle_beta   90.00
_cell.angle_gamma   90.00
#
_symmetry.space_group_name_H-M   'P 1'
#
loop_
_entity.id
_entity.type
_entity.pdbx_description
1 polymer ?
#
loop_
_entity_poly.entity_id
_entity_poly.type
_entity_poly.pdbx_seq_one_letter_code
_entity_poly.pdbx_strand_id
1 'polypeptide(L)'
;MKEIYLLIEHGIDQGEVYVLGWFDDKKVANEVAEEKEWEAYRASLKAEYVWSSQKPIAPDETKYRRFWIKEVSRFDHVPVVRSAAVH
;
A
#
# COMPACT_ATOMS: atom_id res chain seq x y z
N MET A 1 13.42 -17.88 -1.75
CA MET A 1 12.72 -16.82 -1.00
C MET A 1 11.46 -16.49 -1.77
N LYS A 2 10.28 -16.46 -1.12
CA LYS A 2 9.05 -16.02 -1.78
C LYS A 2 8.96 -14.50 -1.72
N GLU A 3 8.51 -13.87 -2.78
CA GLU A 3 8.21 -12.43 -2.75
C GLU A 3 6.79 -12.24 -2.23
N ILE A 4 6.61 -11.25 -1.36
CA ILE A 4 5.30 -10.74 -0.99
C ILE A 4 5.20 -9.28 -1.41
N TYR A 5 4.00 -8.88 -1.79
CA TYR A 5 3.69 -7.56 -2.30
C TYR A 5 2.82 -6.84 -1.28
N LEU A 6 3.38 -5.85 -0.60
CA LEU A 6 2.67 -5.05 0.41
C LEU A 6 1.89 -3.95 -0.28
N LEU A 7 0.59 -3.85 0.02
CA LEU A 7 -0.24 -2.70 -0.35
C LEU A 7 -0.10 -1.63 0.73
N ILE A 8 0.36 -0.46 0.31
CA ILE A 8 0.65 0.64 1.20
C ILE A 8 -0.15 1.87 0.75
N GLU A 9 -0.72 2.59 1.71
CA GLU A 9 -1.36 3.89 1.52
C GLU A 9 -0.47 5.01 2.07
N HIS A 10 -0.29 6.06 1.29
CA HIS A 10 0.29 7.33 1.73
C HIS A 10 -0.81 8.28 2.20
N GLY A 11 -0.71 8.72 3.45
CA GLY A 11 -1.59 9.73 4.03
C GLY A 11 -1.43 11.08 3.34
N ILE A 12 -2.52 11.84 3.29
CA ILE A 12 -2.60 13.12 2.57
C ILE A 12 -1.79 14.23 3.27
N ASP A 13 -1.67 14.21 4.59
CA ASP A 13 -1.24 15.40 5.34
C ASP A 13 0.11 15.32 6.08
N GLN A 14 0.66 14.13 6.41
CA GLN A 14 1.83 14.07 7.31
C GLN A 14 2.87 12.97 7.01
N GLY A 15 3.00 12.52 5.75
CA GLY A 15 3.98 11.49 5.40
C GLY A 15 3.73 10.15 6.11
N GLU A 16 2.51 9.96 6.60
CA GLU A 16 2.07 8.72 7.22
C GLU A 16 1.97 7.63 6.16
N VAL A 17 2.40 6.43 6.51
CA VAL A 17 2.46 5.28 5.62
C VAL A 17 1.76 4.12 6.30
N TYR A 18 0.63 3.69 5.74
CA TYR A 18 -0.19 2.61 6.29
C TYR A 18 -0.07 1.36 5.44
N VAL A 19 0.23 0.21 6.04
CA VAL A 19 0.16 -1.08 5.35
C VAL A 19 -1.28 -1.58 5.44
N LEU A 20 -1.93 -1.69 4.28
CA LEU A 20 -3.33 -2.13 4.20
C LEU A 20 -3.47 -3.65 4.05
N GLY A 21 -2.43 -4.30 3.52
CA GLY A 21 -2.45 -5.74 3.30
C GLY A 21 -1.21 -6.24 2.56
N TRP A 22 -1.18 -7.55 2.29
CA TRP A 22 -0.12 -8.19 1.54
C TRP A 22 -0.70 -9.22 0.57
N PHE A 23 0.00 -9.45 -0.53
CA PHE A 23 -0.38 -10.36 -1.61
C PHE A 23 0.80 -11.24 -1.99
N ASP A 24 0.52 -12.48 -2.42
CA ASP A 24 1.53 -13.38 -2.99
C ASP A 24 1.72 -13.16 -4.51
N ASP A 25 0.81 -12.43 -5.16
CA ASP A 25 0.82 -12.18 -6.61
C ASP A 25 0.90 -10.68 -6.91
N LYS A 26 1.90 -10.29 -7.72
CA LYS A 26 2.17 -8.89 -8.12
C LYS A 26 1.03 -8.29 -8.94
N LYS A 27 0.44 -9.09 -9.82
CA LYS A 27 -0.65 -8.64 -10.70
C LYS A 27 -1.88 -8.31 -9.86
N VAL A 28 -2.24 -9.21 -8.94
CA VAL A 28 -3.37 -8.99 -8.02
C VAL A 28 -3.13 -7.77 -7.15
N ALA A 29 -1.91 -7.62 -6.61
CA ALA A 29 -1.56 -6.46 -5.81
C ALA A 29 -1.74 -5.13 -6.58
N ASN A 30 -1.28 -5.10 -7.84
CA ASN A 30 -1.43 -3.91 -8.70
C ASN A 30 -2.89 -3.62 -9.05
N GLU A 31 -3.69 -4.64 -9.36
CA GLU A 31 -5.12 -4.47 -9.65
C GLU A 31 -5.86 -3.88 -8.44
N VAL A 32 -5.58 -4.38 -7.23
CA VAL A 32 -6.18 -3.85 -6.00
C VAL A 32 -5.71 -2.43 -5.70
N ALA A 33 -4.44 -2.12 -5.92
CA ALA A 33 -3.93 -0.75 -5.74
C ALA A 33 -4.64 0.24 -6.67
N GLU A 34 -4.84 -0.13 -7.94
CA GLU A 34 -5.57 0.68 -8.90
C GLU A 34 -7.05 0.84 -8.53
N GLU A 35 -7.72 -0.23 -8.10
CA GLU A 35 -9.10 -0.15 -7.62
C GLU A 35 -9.24 0.82 -6.44
N LYS A 36 -8.28 0.78 -5.49
CA LYS A 36 -8.25 1.66 -4.32
C LYS A 36 -8.03 3.13 -4.69
N GLU A 37 -7.20 3.42 -5.69
CA GLU A 37 -7.07 4.78 -6.24
C GLU A 37 -8.40 5.30 -6.78
N TRP A 38 -9.08 4.49 -7.58
CA TRP A 38 -10.38 4.86 -8.14
C TRP A 38 -11.47 4.98 -7.08
N GLU A 39 -11.42 4.17 -6.02
CA GLU A 39 -12.31 4.28 -4.86
C GLU A 39 -12.07 5.59 -4.10
N ALA A 40 -10.80 5.91 -3.79
CA ALA A 40 -10.43 7.14 -3.10
C ALA A 40 -10.78 8.39 -3.91
N TYR A 41 -10.53 8.37 -5.23
CA TYR A 41 -10.95 9.43 -6.13
C TYR A 41 -12.47 9.62 -6.11
N ARG A 42 -13.25 8.53 -6.25
CA ARG A 42 -14.72 8.60 -6.19
C ARG A 42 -15.24 9.08 -4.83
N ALA A 43 -14.60 8.68 -3.73
CA ALA A 43 -14.94 9.16 -2.40
C ALA A 43 -14.65 10.66 -2.26
N SER A 44 -13.52 11.11 -2.80
CA SER A 44 -13.14 12.51 -2.80
C SER A 44 -14.12 13.37 -3.61
N LEU A 45 -14.59 12.91 -4.78
CA LEU A 45 -15.60 13.62 -5.57
C LEU A 45 -16.95 13.77 -4.85
N LYS A 46 -17.29 12.82 -3.96
CA LYS A 46 -18.53 12.85 -3.16
C LYS A 46 -18.41 13.69 -1.89
N ALA A 47 -17.19 13.91 -1.40
CA ALA A 47 -16.97 14.82 -0.30
C ALA A 47 -17.27 16.24 -0.81
N GLU A 48 -18.34 16.87 -0.33
CA GLU A 48 -18.59 18.28 -0.55
C GLU A 48 -17.37 19.04 0.00
N TYR A 49 -16.49 19.48 -0.90
CA TYR A 49 -15.24 20.15 -0.56
C TYR A 49 -15.54 21.54 0.03
N VAL A 50 -15.77 21.61 1.34
CA VAL A 50 -15.96 22.88 2.06
C VAL A 50 -14.63 23.63 2.25
N TRP A 51 -13.48 22.95 2.18
CA TRP A 51 -12.19 23.54 2.58
C TRP A 51 -11.09 23.62 1.51
N SER A 52 -11.17 22.87 0.41
CA SER A 52 -10.19 22.93 -0.67
C SER A 52 -10.88 23.16 -2.00
N SER A 53 -10.59 24.29 -2.64
CA SER A 53 -11.14 24.63 -3.96
C SER A 53 -10.54 23.80 -5.11
N GLN A 54 -9.63 22.87 -4.80
CA GLN A 54 -9.03 22.00 -5.80
C GLN A 54 -9.91 20.77 -6.02
N LYS A 55 -10.40 20.64 -7.25
CA LYS A 55 -11.06 19.42 -7.69
C LYS A 55 -10.06 18.25 -7.57
N PRO A 56 -10.50 17.09 -7.09
CA PRO A 56 -9.68 15.89 -7.16
C PRO A 56 -9.26 15.64 -8.62
N ILE A 57 -8.00 15.30 -8.81
CA ILE A 57 -7.46 14.89 -10.12
C ILE A 57 -7.66 13.38 -10.23
N ALA A 58 -8.07 12.92 -11.41
CA ALA A 58 -8.30 11.51 -11.64
C ALA A 58 -6.97 10.71 -11.61
N PRO A 59 -6.98 9.43 -11.17
CA PRO A 59 -5.77 8.61 -11.06
C PRO A 59 -4.99 8.43 -12.38
N ASP A 60 -5.65 8.60 -13.53
CA ASP A 60 -5.07 8.54 -14.88
C ASP A 60 -4.39 9.85 -15.31
N GLU A 61 -4.76 10.98 -14.70
CA GLU A 61 -4.24 12.31 -15.01
C GLU A 61 -3.06 12.74 -14.10
N THR A 62 -2.83 12.02 -13.00
CA THR A 62 -1.76 12.31 -12.04
C THR A 62 -0.70 11.23 -11.96
N LYS A 63 0.57 11.63 -11.78
CA LYS A 63 1.68 10.72 -11.45
C LYS A 63 1.75 10.39 -9.96
N TYR A 64 1.03 11.14 -9.13
CA TYR A 64 1.04 10.97 -7.68
C TYR A 64 0.00 9.92 -7.29
N ARG A 65 0.46 8.75 -6.86
CA ARG A 65 -0.39 7.65 -6.39
C ARG A 65 -0.43 7.63 -4.86
N ARG A 66 -1.62 7.52 -4.30
CA ARG A 66 -1.89 7.33 -2.89
C ARG A 66 -1.60 5.89 -2.45
N PHE A 67 -1.82 4.92 -3.33
CA PHE A 67 -1.61 3.50 -3.09
C PHE A 67 -0.44 2.98 -3.94
N TRP A 68 0.47 2.25 -3.29
CA TRP A 68 1.68 1.72 -3.92
C TRP A 68 1.96 0.31 -3.42
N ILE A 69 2.61 -0.46 -4.29
CA ILE A 69 3.02 -1.83 -4.00
C ILE A 69 4.51 -1.85 -3.70
N LYS A 70 4.86 -2.37 -2.53
CA LYS A 70 6.24 -2.63 -2.15
C LYS A 70 6.53 -4.12 -2.16
N GLU A 71 7.47 -4.51 -3.00
CA GLU A 71 7.98 -5.88 -3.08
C GLU A 71 8.94 -6.13 -1.90
N VAL A 72 8.67 -7.18 -1.13
CA VAL A 72 9.46 -7.55 0.05
C VAL A 72 9.74 -9.04 0.00
N SER A 73 10.98 -9.42 0.31
CA SER A 73 11.35 -10.83 0.40
C SER A 73 10.81 -11.44 1.70
N ARG A 74 10.01 -12.49 1.60
CA ARG A 74 9.64 -13.32 2.74
C ARG A 74 10.85 -14.15 3.13
N PHE A 75 11.44 -13.83 4.28
CA PHE A 75 12.40 -14.70 4.91
C PHE A 75 11.68 -15.97 5.37
N ASP A 76 12.10 -17.12 4.86
CA ASP A 76 11.73 -18.39 5.49
C ASP A 76 12.39 -18.40 6.87
N HIS A 77 11.58 -18.69 7.88
CA HIS A 77 11.96 -18.72 9.28
C HIS A 77 13.28 -19.50 9.42
N VAL A 78 14.40 -18.81 9.67
CA VAL A 78 15.64 -19.51 10.04
C VAL A 78 15.32 -20.15 11.39
N PRO A 79 15.46 -21.48 11.54
CA PRO A 79 15.28 -22.10 12.85
C PRO A 79 16.27 -21.41 13.79
N VAL A 80 15.75 -20.77 14.83
CA VAL A 80 16.58 -20.19 15.89
C VAL A 80 17.42 -21.36 16.41
N VAL A 81 18.72 -21.32 16.12
CA VAL A 81 19.67 -22.25 16.74
C VAL A 81 19.60 -21.92 18.22
N ARG A 82 18.80 -22.68 18.97
CA ARG A 82 18.85 -22.67 20.42
C ARG A 82 20.25 -23.15 20.75
N SER A 83 21.17 -22.23 21.00
CA SER A 83 22.47 -22.57 21.56
C SER A 83 22.19 -23.40 22.81
N ALA A 84 22.49 -24.68 22.73
CA ALA A 84 22.53 -25.55 23.88
C ALA A 84 23.64 -24.99 24.78
N ALA A 85 23.26 -24.16 25.76
CA ALA A 85 24.13 -23.86 26.88
C ALA A 85 24.33 -25.19 27.62
N VAL A 86 25.42 -25.87 27.28
CA VAL A 86 25.92 -27.00 28.07
C VAL A 86 26.49 -26.38 29.33
N HIS A 87 25.89 -26.71 30.47
CA HIS A 87 26.39 -26.37 31.79
C HIS A 87 26.26 -27.61 32.68
#